data_AF-A0A7H8Z1U9-F1
#
_entry.id   AF-A0A7H8Z1U9-F1
#
_cell.length_a   1.000
_cell.length_b   1.000
_cell.length_c   1.000
_cell.angle_alpha   90.00
_cell.angle_beta   90.00
_cell.angle_gamma   90.00
#
_symmetry.space_group_name_H-M   'P 1'
#
loop_
_entity.id
_entity.type
_entity.pdbx_description
1 polymer ?
#
loop_
_entity_poly.entity_id
_entity_poly.type
_entity_poly.pdbx_seq_one_letter_code
_entity_poly.pdbx_strand_id
1 'polypeptide(L)'
;MPLFAQSPAESHKRITRRHTLILPVLAAAGGALAGCDIRKAHSANGSGSNSARPPRTGSTDTAARATGSHGGAALETAWEGKTLSVEVGPAVVKEKHTVVPLNLSTNSEEKISMERPFSTLFDPYSMSTIQMLSLNQGLAFRQLNQSTEGLIDGVRKGKPLKLFAVFAATSDTVKTVEMFLPSMGVVTNVPVVKETDADFKVDEALAGAKLDSDATGPFRIETATISADGSADTKKDEKSTTVTVSGDVTFAVDSDQLSAQADSVLSNVVDQIKRYPSGGQMSVVGHTDDVQDDAYNQGLSERRAQSVAARLKALTDLSKWKQSVSGKGESAPRVSNDSDEHRQINRRVEITLTPSNPDEANAAGTSSSAAPSAEASQAAVPTGKGSEGVDVTIDDKKVHLSIDHVIRVGKYLAGTVLLKADQDVPVKPGVFALPYKFQELRWPSLVHGVYNFTLLSGGTRYLEADHASRDGDRFPIANSVVNDIKAGEAMRLPAVWPDTGEDTVTLDLPHGGNSNPAPPLNARLTDIPVTEA
;
A
#
# COMPACT_ATOMS: atom_id res chain seq x y z
N MET A 1 -33.67 8.29 1.88
CA MET A 1 -34.76 7.94 0.93
C MET A 1 -34.97 9.08 -0.05
N PRO A 2 -35.29 8.79 -1.33
CA PRO A 2 -34.36 9.08 -2.43
C PRO A 2 -35.03 9.76 -3.64
N LEU A 3 -34.23 10.28 -4.59
CA LEU A 3 -34.57 10.34 -6.02
C LEU A 3 -33.40 10.97 -6.80
N PHE A 4 -32.71 10.18 -7.62
CA PHE A 4 -32.54 10.49 -9.04
C PHE A 4 -32.44 9.17 -9.81
N ALA A 5 -33.22 9.14 -10.89
CA ALA A 5 -33.73 7.97 -11.56
C ALA A 5 -32.84 7.48 -12.72
N GLN A 6 -32.92 6.18 -12.97
CA GLN A 6 -32.53 5.53 -14.22
C GLN A 6 -33.37 6.05 -15.41
N SER A 7 -32.74 6.12 -16.59
CA SER A 7 -33.42 6.04 -17.90
C SER A 7 -32.41 5.68 -19.00
N PRO A 8 -32.86 5.18 -20.18
CA PRO A 8 -32.82 3.76 -20.48
C PRO A 8 -31.97 3.40 -21.70
N ALA A 9 -31.88 2.10 -21.95
CA ALA A 9 -31.20 1.45 -23.06
C ALA A 9 -31.52 2.06 -24.45
N GLU A 10 -30.47 2.42 -25.19
CA GLU A 10 -30.53 2.63 -26.64
C GLU A 10 -29.84 1.48 -27.37
N SER A 11 -30.59 0.93 -28.32
CA SER A 11 -30.22 -0.16 -29.21
C SER A 11 -29.04 0.21 -30.12
N HIS A 12 -27.90 -0.48 -29.98
CA HIS A 12 -26.81 -0.37 -30.94
C HIS A 12 -27.15 -1.11 -32.24
N LYS A 13 -27.45 -0.36 -33.30
CA LYS A 13 -27.46 -0.85 -34.69
C LYS A 13 -26.02 -1.14 -35.13
N ARG A 14 -25.78 -2.41 -35.51
CA ARG A 14 -24.59 -2.87 -36.23
C ARG A 14 -24.32 -2.00 -37.47
N ILE A 15 -23.10 -1.46 -37.56
CA ILE A 15 -22.52 -0.98 -38.83
C ILE A 15 -21.20 -1.72 -39.05
N THR A 16 -21.26 -2.75 -39.88
CA THR A 16 -20.11 -3.35 -40.54
C THR A 16 -19.59 -2.41 -41.62
N ARG A 17 -18.34 -1.95 -41.52
CA ARG A 17 -17.58 -1.47 -42.68
C ARG A 17 -16.13 -1.93 -42.63
N ARG A 18 -15.82 -2.82 -43.58
CA ARG A 18 -14.47 -3.15 -44.05
C ARG A 18 -13.75 -1.86 -44.45
N HIS A 19 -12.53 -1.66 -43.97
CA HIS A 19 -11.60 -0.75 -44.62
C HIS A 19 -10.22 -1.38 -44.80
N THR A 20 -9.88 -1.41 -46.08
CA THR A 20 -8.69 -1.87 -46.77
C THR A 20 -7.46 -1.07 -46.35
N LEU A 21 -6.33 -1.77 -46.16
CA LEU A 21 -4.99 -1.20 -46.06
C LEU A 21 -4.67 -0.35 -47.29
N ILE A 22 -4.21 0.90 -47.08
CA ILE A 22 -3.42 1.66 -48.05
C ILE A 22 -2.26 2.31 -47.32
N LEU A 23 -1.05 1.82 -47.58
CA LEU A 23 0.22 2.51 -47.31
C LEU A 23 0.34 3.75 -48.19
N PRO A 24 1.02 4.80 -47.71
CA PRO A 24 1.93 5.54 -48.56
C PRO A 24 3.35 5.60 -47.99
N VAL A 25 4.27 5.68 -48.94
CA VAL A 25 5.72 5.58 -48.87
C VAL A 25 6.32 6.99 -49.03
N LEU A 26 7.41 7.21 -48.28
CA LEU A 26 8.46 8.25 -48.40
C LEU A 26 8.13 9.76 -48.28
N ALA A 27 8.85 10.43 -47.38
CA ALA A 27 9.79 11.50 -47.74
C ALA A 27 10.85 11.69 -46.64
N ALA A 28 12.10 11.81 -47.08
CA ALA A 28 13.30 11.96 -46.27
C ALA A 28 13.54 13.41 -45.82
N ALA A 29 14.15 13.59 -44.65
CA ALA A 29 14.97 14.76 -44.34
C ALA A 29 16.08 14.34 -43.36
N GLY A 30 17.32 14.43 -43.84
CA GLY A 30 18.53 14.10 -43.09
C GLY A 30 19.03 15.28 -42.24
N GLY A 31 19.85 14.94 -41.25
CA GLY A 31 20.57 15.89 -40.40
C GLY A 31 21.29 15.16 -39.28
N ALA A 32 22.35 14.40 -39.62
CA ALA A 32 23.25 13.77 -38.65
C ALA A 32 24.49 14.64 -38.47
N LEU A 33 24.80 15.00 -37.22
CA LEU A 33 26.06 15.63 -36.82
C LEU A 33 27.14 14.57 -36.59
N ALA A 34 28.30 14.80 -37.19
CA ALA A 34 29.59 14.18 -36.87
C ALA A 34 30.01 14.50 -35.42
N GLY A 35 30.93 13.80 -34.75
CA GLY A 35 31.87 12.77 -35.17
C GLY A 35 32.68 12.28 -33.95
N CYS A 36 33.47 11.24 -34.21
CA CYS A 36 34.29 10.46 -33.29
C CYS A 36 35.56 11.18 -32.80
N ASP A 37 35.79 11.16 -31.48
CA ASP A 37 36.84 10.37 -30.80
C ASP A 37 38.34 10.76 -30.82
N ILE A 38 38.99 10.48 -29.67
CA ILE A 38 40.42 10.27 -29.36
C ILE A 38 41.36 11.51 -29.26
N ARG A 39 41.98 11.71 -28.07
CA ARG A 39 43.46 11.62 -27.86
C ARG A 39 43.97 11.93 -26.43
N LYS A 40 44.71 10.93 -25.92
CA LYS A 40 46.07 10.93 -25.34
C LYS A 40 46.33 11.47 -23.91
N ALA A 41 46.97 10.57 -23.16
CA ALA A 41 47.65 10.73 -21.89
C ALA A 41 48.84 11.71 -21.91
N HIS A 42 49.10 12.32 -20.75
CA HIS A 42 50.42 12.77 -20.31
C HIS A 42 50.62 12.47 -18.81
N SER A 43 51.83 12.00 -18.50
CA SER A 43 52.36 11.73 -17.16
C SER A 43 53.17 12.96 -16.71
N ALA A 44 53.11 13.32 -15.41
CA ALA A 44 54.28 13.62 -14.58
C ALA A 44 53.92 14.10 -13.15
N ASN A 45 54.46 13.39 -12.16
CA ASN A 45 55.04 13.79 -10.87
C ASN A 45 54.44 14.93 -10.03
N GLY A 46 53.94 14.54 -8.84
CA GLY A 46 54.63 14.74 -7.57
C GLY A 46 54.53 16.11 -6.87
N SER A 47 53.79 16.15 -5.76
CA SER A 47 54.24 16.69 -4.46
C SER A 47 53.10 16.58 -3.44
N GLY A 48 53.39 15.96 -2.30
CA GLY A 48 52.46 15.91 -1.17
C GLY A 48 52.29 17.27 -0.50
N SER A 49 51.08 17.54 -0.05
CA SER A 49 50.83 18.36 1.14
C SER A 49 49.45 18.02 1.70
N ASN A 50 49.38 17.85 3.02
CA ASN A 50 48.17 17.65 3.80
C ASN A 50 47.14 18.74 3.50
N SER A 51 45.91 18.35 3.17
CA SER A 51 44.75 19.22 3.35
C SER A 51 43.49 18.39 3.65
N ALA A 52 42.68 18.99 4.52
CA ALA A 52 41.56 18.40 5.22
C ALA A 52 40.56 17.69 4.31
N ARG A 53 40.11 16.52 4.78
CA ARG A 53 38.95 15.81 4.27
C ARG A 53 37.72 16.74 4.32
N PRO A 54 37.01 16.97 3.20
CA PRO A 54 35.76 17.72 3.26
C PRO A 54 34.73 16.90 4.06
N PRO A 55 33.84 17.53 4.82
CA PRO A 55 32.86 16.80 5.60
C PRO A 55 31.93 16.05 4.65
N ARG A 56 31.76 14.75 4.91
CA ARG A 56 30.61 13.99 4.41
C ARG A 56 29.35 14.75 4.82
N THR A 57 28.61 15.28 3.86
CA THR A 57 27.21 15.66 4.05
C THR A 57 26.43 14.36 4.28
N GLY A 58 26.40 13.91 5.53
CA GLY A 58 25.52 12.83 5.95
C GLY A 58 24.08 13.31 5.88
N SER A 59 23.21 12.50 5.29
CA SER A 59 21.76 12.70 5.35
C SER A 59 21.34 12.74 6.82
N THR A 60 20.72 13.82 7.25
CA THR A 60 20.05 13.90 8.55
C THR A 60 18.66 13.28 8.43
N ASP A 61 18.59 11.99 8.12
CA ASP A 61 17.36 11.20 8.16
C ASP A 61 17.43 10.30 9.38
N THR A 62 17.17 10.89 10.54
CA THR A 62 17.04 10.13 11.79
C THR A 62 15.63 9.56 11.90
N ALA A 63 15.54 8.24 12.05
CA ALA A 63 14.40 7.57 12.67
C ALA A 63 13.90 8.36 13.90
N ALA A 64 12.59 8.33 14.14
CA ALA A 64 11.96 9.09 15.22
C ALA A 64 12.73 8.91 16.55
N ARG A 65 13.25 9.99 17.11
CA ARG A 65 14.09 9.94 18.32
C ARG A 65 13.21 10.15 19.56
N ALA A 66 13.29 9.23 20.52
CA ALA A 66 12.47 9.18 21.74
C ALA A 66 12.80 10.27 22.79
N THR A 67 13.18 11.49 22.39
CA THR A 67 13.61 12.55 23.33
C THR A 67 13.12 13.94 22.92
N GLY A 68 11.85 14.06 22.53
CA GLY A 68 11.20 15.37 22.45
C GLY A 68 11.13 16.04 23.82
N SER A 69 11.10 17.38 23.87
CA SER A 69 11.06 18.15 25.12
C SER A 69 9.82 17.87 25.98
N HIS A 70 8.80 17.22 25.40
CA HIS A 70 7.55 16.83 26.05
C HIS A 70 7.42 15.29 26.25
N GLY A 71 8.53 14.55 26.16
CA GLY A 71 8.51 13.08 26.28
C GLY A 71 7.98 12.36 25.04
N GLY A 72 7.86 13.07 23.92
CA GLY A 72 7.39 12.57 22.63
C GLY A 72 8.51 12.09 21.69
N ALA A 73 8.11 11.47 20.58
CA ALA A 73 9.02 11.10 19.50
C ALA A 73 9.01 12.18 18.41
N ALA A 74 10.20 12.69 18.06
CA ALA A 74 10.36 13.78 17.10
C ALA A 74 10.77 13.27 15.72
N LEU A 75 10.16 13.84 14.68
CA LEU A 75 10.45 13.63 13.27
C LEU A 75 10.87 14.96 12.64
N GLU A 76 12.05 14.98 12.03
CA GLU A 76 12.48 16.08 11.16
C GLU A 76 12.07 15.77 9.72
N THR A 77 11.42 16.73 9.07
CA THR A 77 10.90 16.60 7.71
C THR A 77 11.00 17.95 6.99
N ALA A 78 10.48 18.00 5.77
CA ALA A 78 10.29 19.22 5.02
C ALA A 78 8.86 19.28 4.46
N TRP A 79 8.34 20.49 4.31
CA TRP A 79 7.05 20.78 3.72
C TRP A 79 7.09 22.17 3.06
N GLU A 80 6.57 22.29 1.84
CA GLU A 80 6.64 23.52 1.03
C GLU A 80 8.07 24.08 0.87
N GLY A 81 9.05 23.18 0.71
CA GLY A 81 10.47 23.49 0.56
C GLY A 81 11.18 23.90 1.86
N LYS A 82 10.52 23.79 3.02
CA LYS A 82 11.00 24.30 4.30
C LYS A 82 11.08 23.21 5.35
N THR A 83 12.12 23.25 6.19
CA THR A 83 12.26 22.30 7.31
C THR A 83 11.12 22.45 8.30
N LEU A 84 10.57 21.32 8.72
CA LEU A 84 9.49 21.20 9.69
C LEU A 84 9.85 20.11 10.69
N SER A 85 9.78 20.42 11.98
CA SER A 85 9.90 19.44 13.06
C SER A 85 8.50 19.10 13.55
N VAL A 86 8.19 17.81 13.63
CA VAL A 86 6.93 17.29 14.18
C VAL A 86 7.24 16.44 15.41
N GLU A 87 6.83 16.89 16.59
CA GLU A 87 6.91 16.13 17.83
C GLU A 87 5.55 15.51 18.14
N VAL A 88 5.53 14.18 18.25
CA VAL A 88 4.36 13.40 18.63
C VAL A 88 4.46 13.08 20.12
N GLY A 89 3.58 13.66 20.93
CA GLY A 89 3.55 13.38 22.37
C GLY A 89 2.85 12.05 22.70
N PRO A 90 2.81 11.68 24.00
CA PRO A 90 2.19 10.44 24.44
C PRO A 90 0.70 10.40 24.08
N ALA A 91 0.19 9.21 23.79
CA ALA A 91 -1.22 8.97 23.53
C ALA A 91 -1.97 8.86 24.86
N VAL A 92 -2.78 9.87 25.19
CA VAL A 92 -3.44 9.97 26.50
C VAL A 92 -4.87 9.44 26.41
N VAL A 93 -5.17 8.39 27.16
CA VAL A 93 -6.50 7.80 27.22
C VAL A 93 -7.35 8.49 28.27
N LYS A 94 -8.53 8.98 27.87
CA LYS A 94 -9.57 9.53 28.74
C LYS A 94 -10.94 9.07 28.27
N GLU A 95 -11.64 8.35 29.16
CA GLU A 95 -12.99 7.82 28.90
C GLU A 95 -13.07 7.02 27.59
N LYS A 96 -13.76 7.57 26.58
CA LYS A 96 -13.98 6.94 25.26
C LYS A 96 -12.98 7.39 24.20
N HIS A 97 -12.02 8.26 24.56
CA HIS A 97 -11.11 8.89 23.61
C HIS A 97 -9.65 8.65 23.98
N THR A 98 -8.80 8.67 22.95
CA THR A 98 -7.35 8.82 23.08
C THR A 98 -6.94 10.10 22.39
N VAL A 99 -6.24 10.98 23.09
CA VAL A 99 -5.78 12.27 22.57
C VAL A 99 -4.27 12.25 22.42
N VAL A 100 -3.78 12.60 21.22
CA VAL A 100 -2.36 12.64 20.89
C VAL A 100 -1.99 14.08 20.50
N PRO A 101 -1.16 14.77 21.29
CA PRO A 101 -0.69 16.11 20.92
C PRO A 101 0.38 16.01 19.82
N LEU A 102 0.25 16.87 18.82
CA LEU A 102 1.23 17.04 17.74
C LEU A 102 1.76 18.48 17.82
N ASN A 103 3.04 18.64 18.10
CA ASN A 103 3.70 19.95 18.12
C ASN A 103 4.54 20.12 16.86
N LEU A 104 4.14 21.07 16.02
CA LEU A 104 4.81 21.39 14.77
C LEU A 104 5.59 22.69 14.94
N SER A 105 6.86 22.69 14.56
CA SER A 105 7.72 23.86 14.64
C SER A 105 8.65 23.98 13.44
N THR A 106 9.12 25.18 13.16
CA THR A 106 10.06 25.44 12.06
C THR A 106 11.03 26.55 12.45
N ASN A 107 12.20 26.54 11.85
CA ASN A 107 13.17 27.63 11.90
C ASN A 107 12.99 28.65 10.77
N SER A 108 12.03 28.42 9.85
CA SER A 108 11.70 29.32 8.75
C SER A 108 11.01 30.60 9.25
N GLU A 109 11.49 31.75 8.80
CA GLU A 109 10.82 33.05 9.01
C GLU A 109 9.52 33.15 8.17
N GLU A 110 9.49 32.48 7.02
CA GLU A 110 8.29 32.39 6.21
C GLU A 110 7.30 31.38 6.81
N LYS A 111 6.01 31.70 6.70
CA LYS A 111 4.92 30.80 7.04
C LYS A 111 5.01 29.53 6.18
N ILE A 112 4.80 28.39 6.82
CA ILE A 112 4.53 27.09 6.22
C ILE A 112 3.02 26.85 6.33
N SER A 113 2.33 26.64 5.21
CA SER A 113 0.91 26.29 5.21
C SER A 113 0.71 24.86 5.67
N MET A 114 -0.33 24.60 6.46
CA MET A 114 -0.78 23.23 6.78
C MET A 114 -1.90 22.77 5.84
N GLU A 115 -1.88 23.25 4.60
CA GLU A 115 -2.78 22.81 3.55
C GLU A 115 -2.30 21.48 2.95
N ARG A 116 -3.13 20.44 3.03
CA ARG A 116 -2.93 19.09 2.47
C ARG A 116 -1.96 18.09 3.10
N PRO A 117 -1.12 18.36 4.13
CA PRO A 117 -0.23 17.31 4.63
C PRO A 117 -1.02 16.15 5.24
N PHE A 118 -2.17 16.43 5.87
CA PHE A 118 -2.98 15.47 6.63
C PHE A 118 -4.42 15.35 6.13
N SER A 119 -4.65 15.72 4.87
CA SER A 119 -5.98 16.01 4.36
C SER A 119 -6.36 15.09 3.19
N THR A 120 -7.61 15.18 2.75
CA THR A 120 -8.03 14.61 1.45
C THR A 120 -8.07 15.71 0.40
N LEU A 121 -8.26 15.34 -0.87
CA LEU A 121 -8.39 16.30 -1.96
C LEU A 121 -9.51 17.33 -1.79
N PHE A 122 -10.63 16.92 -1.19
CA PHE A 122 -11.83 17.75 -1.07
C PHE A 122 -11.91 18.53 0.24
N ASP A 123 -11.05 18.21 1.20
CA ASP A 123 -10.96 18.87 2.49
C ASP A 123 -9.49 19.21 2.78
N PRO A 124 -8.97 20.34 2.25
CA PRO A 124 -7.54 20.64 2.24
C PRO A 124 -6.98 21.10 3.60
N TYR A 125 -7.82 21.51 4.55
CA TYR A 125 -7.40 21.94 5.90
C TYR A 125 -7.99 20.99 6.94
N SER A 126 -7.47 19.76 6.94
CA SER A 126 -8.02 18.64 7.72
C SER A 126 -6.90 17.82 8.33
N MET A 127 -7.21 17.10 9.41
CA MET A 127 -6.36 16.05 9.99
C MET A 127 -6.91 14.64 9.72
N SER A 128 -7.99 14.52 8.95
CA SER A 128 -8.79 13.29 8.80
C SER A 128 -8.02 12.06 8.30
N THR A 129 -6.85 12.25 7.71
CA THR A 129 -6.01 11.15 7.19
C THR A 129 -4.88 10.74 8.12
N ILE A 130 -4.69 11.45 9.24
CA ILE A 130 -3.86 10.96 10.35
C ILE A 130 -4.51 9.69 10.90
N GLN A 131 -3.69 8.67 11.14
CA GLN A 131 -4.15 7.42 11.73
C GLN A 131 -3.26 7.07 12.93
N MET A 132 -3.89 6.59 13.99
CA MET A 132 -3.19 5.92 15.08
C MET A 132 -3.32 4.42 14.85
N LEU A 133 -2.22 3.69 14.95
CA LEU A 133 -2.17 2.25 14.71
C LEU A 133 -1.70 1.56 15.98
N SER A 134 -2.22 0.37 16.24
CA SER A 134 -1.61 -0.58 17.15
C SER A 134 -1.22 -1.78 16.31
N LEU A 135 -0.04 -1.71 15.68
CA LEU A 135 0.41 -2.74 14.74
C LEU A 135 0.58 -4.09 15.44
N ASN A 136 1.04 -4.10 16.70
CA ASN A 136 1.09 -5.31 17.53
C ASN A 136 -0.26 -6.01 17.70
N GLN A 137 -1.37 -5.25 17.76
CA GLN A 137 -2.72 -5.80 17.86
C GLN A 137 -3.46 -5.89 16.51
N GLY A 138 -2.85 -5.39 15.42
CA GLY A 138 -3.48 -5.28 14.11
C GLY A 138 -4.73 -4.38 14.12
N LEU A 139 -4.65 -3.25 14.81
CA LEU A 139 -5.75 -2.28 14.93
C LEU A 139 -5.36 -0.94 14.31
N ALA A 140 -6.30 -0.32 13.59
CA ALA A 140 -6.21 1.05 13.12
C ALA A 140 -7.32 1.90 13.75
N PHE A 141 -7.00 3.13 14.08
CA PHE A 141 -7.90 4.11 14.67
C PHE A 141 -7.93 5.33 13.76
N ARG A 142 -9.13 5.66 13.27
CA ARG A 142 -9.34 6.85 12.45
C ARG A 142 -9.38 8.10 13.32
N GLN A 143 -8.84 9.19 12.79
CA GLN A 143 -8.94 10.50 13.40
C GLN A 143 -10.42 10.93 13.48
N LEU A 144 -10.85 11.32 14.68
CA LEU A 144 -12.21 11.76 14.99
C LEU A 144 -12.35 13.28 14.96
N ASN A 145 -11.29 14.03 15.24
CA ASN A 145 -11.36 15.50 15.28
C ASN A 145 -11.32 16.10 13.87
N GLN A 146 -12.47 16.65 13.44
CA GLN A 146 -12.68 17.37 12.18
C GLN A 146 -12.51 18.89 12.30
N SER A 147 -11.96 19.39 13.42
CA SER A 147 -11.67 20.83 13.57
C SER A 147 -10.56 21.24 12.61
N THR A 148 -10.74 22.40 11.96
CA THR A 148 -9.75 23.03 11.08
C THR A 148 -8.95 24.12 11.79
N GLU A 149 -9.23 24.34 13.08
CA GLU A 149 -8.62 25.37 13.90
C GLU A 149 -7.10 25.18 14.00
N GLY A 150 -6.35 26.28 13.86
CA GLY A 150 -4.88 26.29 13.86
C GLY A 150 -4.22 25.85 12.54
N LEU A 151 -4.83 24.96 11.76
CA LEU A 151 -4.26 24.53 10.47
C LEU A 151 -4.14 25.70 9.48
N ILE A 152 -5.15 26.58 9.44
CA ILE A 152 -5.16 27.75 8.56
C ILE A 152 -4.05 28.75 8.94
N ASP A 153 -3.69 28.85 10.22
CA ASP A 153 -2.68 29.79 10.69
C ASP A 153 -1.26 29.37 10.28
N GLY A 154 -1.04 28.07 10.09
CA GLY A 154 0.22 27.47 9.67
C GLY A 154 1.32 27.54 10.74
N VAL A 155 2.55 27.26 10.32
CA VAL A 155 3.71 27.18 11.22
C VAL A 155 4.75 28.24 10.82
N ARG A 156 5.38 28.89 11.81
CA ARG A 156 6.49 29.84 11.58
C ARG A 156 7.42 29.89 12.78
N LYS A 157 8.63 30.40 12.57
CA LYS A 157 9.62 30.56 13.64
C LYS A 157 9.05 31.32 14.84
N GLY A 158 9.28 30.76 16.02
CA GLY A 158 8.82 31.32 17.30
C GLY A 158 7.31 31.22 17.55
N LYS A 159 6.52 30.65 16.63
CA LYS A 159 5.10 30.36 16.82
C LYS A 159 4.81 28.91 16.39
N PRO A 160 5.13 27.93 17.23
CA PRO A 160 4.81 26.53 16.95
C PRO A 160 3.30 26.35 16.88
N LEU A 161 2.87 25.40 16.07
CA LEU A 161 1.47 24.99 15.94
C LEU A 161 1.27 23.73 16.79
N LYS A 162 0.32 23.80 17.73
CA LYS A 162 -0.08 22.66 18.55
C LYS A 162 -1.42 22.15 18.06
N LEU A 163 -1.47 20.88 17.67
CA LEU A 163 -2.68 20.19 17.24
C LEU A 163 -2.99 19.05 18.22
N PHE A 164 -4.26 18.66 18.28
CA PHE A 164 -4.71 17.52 19.05
C PHE A 164 -5.44 16.54 18.14
N ALA A 165 -4.77 15.42 17.87
CA ALA A 165 -5.40 14.27 17.25
C ALA A 165 -6.24 13.52 18.27
N VAL A 166 -7.45 13.08 17.88
CA VAL A 166 -8.40 12.43 18.77
C VAL A 166 -8.86 11.14 18.11
N PHE A 167 -8.76 10.04 18.83
CA PHE A 167 -9.10 8.69 18.39
C PHE A 167 -10.07 8.05 19.39
N ALA A 168 -10.68 6.92 19.01
CA ALA A 168 -11.37 6.08 19.97
C ALA A 168 -10.40 5.55 21.04
N ALA A 169 -10.88 5.34 22.26
CA ALA A 169 -10.07 4.81 23.35
C ALA A 169 -9.42 3.48 22.98
N THR A 170 -8.13 3.37 23.26
CA THR A 170 -7.41 2.10 23.21
C THR A 170 -7.80 1.22 24.41
N SER A 171 -7.60 -0.09 24.31
CA SER A 171 -7.79 -0.99 25.45
C SER A 171 -6.60 -0.91 26.41
N ASP A 172 -6.79 -1.30 27.67
CA ASP A 172 -5.71 -1.33 28.68
C ASP A 172 -4.52 -2.23 28.30
N THR A 173 -4.70 -3.12 27.32
CA THR A 173 -3.64 -3.99 26.80
C THR A 173 -2.71 -3.29 25.80
N VAL A 174 -3.13 -2.17 25.22
CA VAL A 174 -2.32 -1.36 24.30
C VAL A 174 -1.39 -0.47 25.13
N LYS A 175 -0.08 -0.70 25.05
CA LYS A 175 0.94 0.09 25.77
C LYS A 175 1.68 1.08 24.88
N THR A 176 1.78 0.76 23.60
CA THR A 176 2.38 1.60 22.58
C THR A 176 1.49 1.60 21.35
N VAL A 177 1.57 2.70 20.60
CA VAL A 177 0.92 2.91 19.31
C VAL A 177 1.91 3.50 18.32
N GLU A 178 1.58 3.38 17.05
CA GLU A 178 2.28 4.03 15.95
C GLU A 178 1.41 5.18 15.43
N MET A 179 2.01 6.32 15.17
CA MET A 179 1.33 7.45 14.55
C MET A 179 1.71 7.53 13.08
N PHE A 180 0.74 7.22 12.21
CA PHE A 180 0.85 7.38 10.78
C PHE A 180 0.51 8.82 10.42
N LEU A 181 1.52 9.58 10.00
CA LEU A 181 1.41 10.98 9.61
C LEU A 181 1.65 11.10 8.11
N PRO A 182 0.59 11.20 7.28
CA PRO A 182 0.73 11.32 5.84
C PRO A 182 1.67 12.46 5.46
N SER A 183 2.43 12.27 4.39
CA SER A 183 3.45 13.22 3.91
C SER A 183 4.63 13.48 4.85
N MET A 184 4.67 12.85 6.03
CA MET A 184 5.72 13.06 7.03
C MET A 184 6.46 11.75 7.34
N GLY A 185 5.74 10.74 7.83
CA GLY A 185 6.36 9.48 8.23
C GLY A 185 5.48 8.66 9.17
N VAL A 186 6.05 7.55 9.64
CA VAL A 186 5.46 6.73 10.71
C VAL A 186 6.31 6.89 11.97
N VAL A 187 5.68 7.34 13.05
CA VAL A 187 6.34 7.45 14.36
C VAL A 187 5.97 6.23 15.19
N THR A 188 6.96 5.40 15.50
CA THR A 188 6.76 4.14 16.25
C THR A 188 6.94 4.32 17.76
N ASN A 189 6.43 3.37 18.54
CA ASN A 189 6.58 3.30 20.00
C ASN A 189 6.06 4.54 20.77
N VAL A 190 5.01 5.18 20.29
CA VAL A 190 4.36 6.27 21.03
C VAL A 190 3.69 5.67 22.27
N PRO A 191 4.06 6.08 23.49
CA PRO A 191 3.54 5.46 24.71
C PRO A 191 2.07 5.84 24.93
N VAL A 192 1.28 4.86 25.37
CA VAL A 192 -0.10 5.06 25.80
C VAL A 192 -0.12 5.27 27.32
N VAL A 193 -0.63 6.42 27.76
CA VAL A 193 -0.61 6.84 29.17
C VAL A 193 -1.99 7.25 29.65
N LYS A 194 -2.14 7.34 30.98
CA LYS A 194 -3.37 7.85 31.60
C LYS A 194 -3.37 9.37 31.61
N GLU A 195 -4.55 9.96 31.75
CA GLU A 195 -4.69 11.41 31.90
C GLU A 195 -3.83 12.02 33.02
N THR A 196 -3.61 11.31 34.12
CA THR A 196 -2.78 11.81 35.24
C THR A 196 -1.32 12.06 34.87
N ASP A 197 -0.86 11.44 33.78
CA ASP A 197 0.52 11.51 33.30
C ASP A 197 0.65 12.47 32.09
N ALA A 198 -0.43 13.14 31.68
CA ALA A 198 -0.45 14.08 30.57
C ALA A 198 0.20 15.42 30.95
N ASP A 199 0.98 15.98 30.02
CA ASP A 199 1.59 17.31 30.14
C ASP A 199 0.69 18.43 29.54
N PHE A 200 -0.56 18.09 29.20
CA PHE A 200 -1.57 18.99 28.66
C PHE A 200 -2.95 18.70 29.25
N LYS A 201 -3.87 19.66 29.12
CA LYS A 201 -5.24 19.52 29.60
C LYS A 201 -6.10 18.79 28.57
N VAL A 202 -6.36 17.51 28.79
CA VAL A 202 -7.13 16.66 27.88
C VAL A 202 -8.56 17.18 27.69
N ASP A 203 -9.19 17.72 28.74
CA ASP A 203 -10.53 18.31 28.65
C ASP A 203 -10.63 19.49 27.70
N GLU A 204 -9.63 20.38 27.71
CA GLU A 204 -9.61 21.53 26.80
C GLU A 204 -9.41 21.08 25.35
N ALA A 205 -8.55 20.07 25.14
CA ALA A 205 -8.34 19.48 23.81
C ALA A 205 -9.61 18.81 23.26
N LEU A 206 -10.35 18.08 24.09
CA LEU A 206 -11.61 17.45 23.69
C LEU A 206 -12.73 18.47 23.47
N ALA A 207 -12.81 19.52 24.30
CA ALA A 207 -13.82 20.57 24.14
C ALA A 207 -13.64 21.40 22.85
N GLY A 208 -12.40 21.57 22.39
CA GLY A 208 -12.09 22.22 21.11
C GLY A 208 -12.22 21.30 19.89
N ALA A 209 -12.44 20.00 20.09
CA ALA A 209 -12.54 19.05 18.99
C ALA A 209 -13.96 18.99 18.41
N LYS A 210 -14.05 18.85 17.08
CA LYS A 210 -15.29 18.53 16.38
C LYS A 210 -15.31 17.03 16.09
N LEU A 211 -15.90 16.24 16.98
CA LEU A 211 -15.82 14.78 16.92
C LEU A 211 -16.78 14.17 15.89
N ASP A 212 -16.24 13.28 15.05
CA ASP A 212 -16.98 12.42 14.13
C ASP A 212 -17.34 11.08 14.80
N SER A 213 -18.61 10.88 15.11
CA SER A 213 -19.09 9.63 15.72
C SER A 213 -19.08 8.44 14.76
N ASP A 214 -19.15 8.70 13.45
CA ASP A 214 -19.29 7.65 12.43
C ASP A 214 -17.93 6.99 12.14
N ALA A 215 -16.85 7.71 12.41
CA ALA A 215 -15.47 7.22 12.33
C ALA A 215 -15.02 6.41 13.58
N THR A 216 -15.91 6.09 14.52
CA THR A 216 -15.52 5.44 15.80
C THR A 216 -15.07 3.99 15.60
N GLY A 217 -13.73 3.81 15.59
CA GLY A 217 -13.02 2.52 15.61
C GLY A 217 -12.96 1.86 17.00
N PRO A 218 -12.01 0.93 17.24
CA PRO A 218 -10.94 0.52 16.33
C PRO A 218 -11.44 -0.31 15.14
N PHE A 219 -10.64 -0.35 14.09
CA PHE A 219 -10.82 -1.17 12.90
C PHE A 219 -9.68 -2.19 12.81
N ARG A 220 -9.96 -3.38 12.29
CA ARG A 220 -8.91 -4.38 12.05
C ARG A 220 -8.11 -3.99 10.81
N ILE A 221 -6.79 -4.08 10.92
CA ILE A 221 -5.90 -3.91 9.77
C ILE A 221 -5.98 -5.17 8.92
N GLU A 222 -6.30 -4.98 7.66
CA GLU A 222 -6.42 -6.04 6.66
C GLU A 222 -5.19 -6.05 5.74
N THR A 223 -4.88 -7.21 5.16
CA THR A 223 -3.65 -7.41 4.35
C THR A 223 -3.94 -8.22 3.11
N ALA A 224 -3.23 -7.95 2.01
CA ALA A 224 -3.39 -8.71 0.78
C ALA A 224 -2.04 -9.06 0.17
N THR A 225 -1.97 -10.24 -0.44
CA THR A 225 -0.80 -10.72 -1.15
C THR A 225 -1.19 -11.31 -2.51
N ILE A 226 -0.23 -11.33 -3.43
CA ILE A 226 -0.38 -11.85 -4.79
C ILE A 226 0.85 -12.73 -5.08
N SER A 227 0.67 -13.90 -5.66
CA SER A 227 1.81 -14.69 -6.15
C SER A 227 2.50 -13.95 -7.31
N ALA A 228 3.82 -14.09 -7.44
CA ALA A 228 4.59 -13.39 -8.48
C ALA A 228 4.07 -13.70 -9.89
N ASP A 229 3.68 -14.95 -10.14
CA ASP A 229 3.10 -15.39 -11.41
C ASP A 229 1.63 -14.97 -11.60
N GLY A 230 1.01 -14.31 -10.62
CA GLY A 230 -0.40 -13.89 -10.65
C GLY A 230 -1.40 -15.05 -10.60
N SER A 231 -0.95 -16.27 -10.31
CA SER A 231 -1.79 -17.46 -10.24
C SER A 231 -2.72 -17.49 -9.03
N ALA A 232 -2.38 -16.78 -7.96
CA ALA A 232 -3.20 -16.68 -6.77
C ALA A 232 -3.11 -15.31 -6.10
N ASP A 233 -4.20 -14.92 -5.44
CA ASP A 233 -4.24 -13.80 -4.51
C ASP A 233 -4.81 -14.22 -3.16
N THR A 234 -4.35 -13.61 -2.07
CA THR A 234 -4.87 -13.84 -0.73
C THR A 234 -5.30 -12.52 -0.11
N LYS A 235 -6.53 -12.47 0.40
CA LYS A 235 -7.07 -11.36 1.19
C LYS A 235 -7.33 -11.85 2.61
N LYS A 236 -6.84 -11.12 3.60
CA LYS A 236 -7.10 -11.39 5.02
C LYS A 236 -7.81 -10.20 5.63
N ASP A 237 -9.01 -10.45 6.15
CA ASP A 237 -9.82 -9.51 6.91
C ASP A 237 -9.90 -9.92 8.40
N GLU A 238 -10.79 -9.31 9.16
CA GLU A 238 -11.00 -9.63 10.59
C GLU A 238 -11.39 -11.09 10.85
N LYS A 239 -12.22 -11.69 10.01
CA LYS A 239 -12.92 -12.96 10.27
C LYS A 239 -12.50 -14.06 9.31
N SER A 240 -11.90 -13.71 8.18
CA SER A 240 -11.69 -14.63 7.07
C SER A 240 -10.35 -14.41 6.39
N THR A 241 -9.87 -15.49 5.78
CA THR A 241 -8.78 -15.48 4.80
C THR A 241 -9.33 -16.07 3.52
N THR A 242 -9.42 -15.28 2.47
CA THR A 242 -9.86 -15.72 1.15
C THR A 242 -8.67 -15.84 0.23
N VAL A 243 -8.44 -17.03 -0.31
CA VAL A 243 -7.45 -17.30 -1.36
C VAL A 243 -8.18 -17.48 -2.67
N THR A 244 -7.93 -16.61 -3.64
CA THR A 244 -8.43 -16.74 -5.01
C THR A 244 -7.36 -17.40 -5.85
N VAL A 245 -7.71 -18.43 -6.61
CA VAL A 245 -6.81 -19.08 -7.57
C VAL A 245 -7.34 -18.87 -8.99
N SER A 246 -6.43 -18.56 -9.91
CA SER A 246 -6.74 -18.36 -11.33
C SER A 246 -7.20 -19.67 -11.95
N GLY A 247 -8.34 -19.64 -12.66
CA GLY A 247 -8.87 -20.79 -13.37
C GLY A 247 -7.92 -21.27 -14.47
N ASP A 248 -7.32 -20.35 -15.21
CA ASP A 248 -6.44 -20.66 -16.34
C ASP A 248 -5.12 -21.32 -15.93
N VAL A 249 -4.66 -21.05 -14.71
CA VAL A 249 -3.47 -21.72 -14.15
C VAL A 249 -3.86 -23.03 -13.47
N THR A 250 -5.02 -23.09 -12.83
CA THR A 250 -5.45 -24.24 -12.03
C THR A 250 -6.00 -25.37 -12.88
N PHE A 251 -6.57 -25.08 -14.06
CA PHE A 251 -7.25 -26.06 -14.91
C PHE A 251 -6.70 -26.09 -16.33
N ALA A 252 -6.88 -27.21 -17.02
CA ALA A 252 -6.74 -27.25 -18.47
C ALA A 252 -7.84 -26.39 -19.14
N VAL A 253 -7.57 -25.92 -20.37
CA VAL A 253 -8.48 -25.07 -21.15
C VAL A 253 -9.88 -25.70 -21.22
N ASP A 254 -10.90 -24.92 -20.86
CA ASP A 254 -12.33 -25.33 -20.83
C ASP A 254 -12.58 -26.65 -20.08
N SER A 255 -11.78 -26.95 -19.06
CA SER A 255 -11.84 -28.20 -18.31
C SER A 255 -12.02 -27.98 -16.81
N ASP A 256 -12.48 -29.04 -16.14
CA ASP A 256 -12.44 -29.22 -14.69
C ASP A 256 -11.26 -30.10 -14.22
N GLN A 257 -10.44 -30.55 -15.18
CA GLN A 257 -9.20 -31.28 -14.91
C GLN A 257 -8.11 -30.30 -14.45
N LEU A 258 -7.53 -30.60 -13.28
CA LEU A 258 -6.45 -29.80 -12.72
C LEU A 258 -5.20 -29.86 -13.61
N SER A 259 -4.52 -28.72 -13.74
CA SER A 259 -3.27 -28.59 -14.48
C SER A 259 -2.10 -29.23 -13.72
N ALA A 260 -0.93 -29.34 -14.37
CA ALA A 260 0.30 -29.77 -13.71
C ALA A 260 0.80 -28.76 -12.66
N GLN A 261 0.38 -27.50 -12.76
CA GLN A 261 0.74 -26.41 -11.87
C GLN A 261 -0.20 -26.28 -10.66
N ALA A 262 -1.37 -26.94 -10.70
CA ALA A 262 -2.43 -26.79 -9.69
C ALA A 262 -1.93 -27.02 -8.27
N ASP A 263 -1.06 -28.01 -8.03
CA ASP A 263 -0.52 -28.28 -6.70
C ASP A 263 0.32 -27.13 -6.16
N SER A 264 1.13 -26.51 -7.02
CA SER A 264 1.94 -25.35 -6.66
C SER A 264 1.05 -24.18 -6.28
N VAL A 265 -0.02 -23.94 -7.03
CA VAL A 265 -0.98 -22.86 -6.73
C VAL A 265 -1.75 -23.14 -5.43
N LEU A 266 -2.21 -24.38 -5.24
CA LEU A 266 -2.97 -24.79 -4.05
C LEU A 266 -2.11 -24.91 -2.79
N SER A 267 -0.77 -24.95 -2.91
CA SER A 267 0.13 -24.94 -1.76
C SER A 267 -0.06 -23.68 -0.88
N ASN A 268 -0.35 -22.53 -1.49
CA ASN A 268 -0.68 -21.29 -0.77
C ASN A 268 -1.92 -21.47 0.12
N VAL A 269 -2.96 -22.15 -0.37
CA VAL A 269 -4.18 -22.47 0.39
C VAL A 269 -3.86 -23.41 1.54
N VAL A 270 -3.03 -24.44 1.29
CA VAL A 270 -2.58 -25.39 2.30
C VAL A 270 -1.83 -24.69 3.43
N ASP A 271 -0.96 -23.73 3.10
CA ASP A 271 -0.23 -22.97 4.11
C ASP A 271 -1.16 -22.08 4.93
N GLN A 272 -2.19 -21.47 4.33
CA GLN A 272 -3.22 -20.76 5.11
C GLN A 272 -4.01 -21.70 6.02
N ILE A 273 -4.38 -22.88 5.55
CA ILE A 273 -5.10 -23.90 6.36
C ILE A 273 -4.28 -24.29 7.59
N LYS A 274 -2.97 -24.51 7.43
CA LYS A 274 -2.06 -24.91 8.51
C LYS A 274 -1.89 -23.84 9.59
N ARG A 275 -2.09 -22.56 9.25
CA ARG A 275 -2.03 -21.43 10.21
C ARG A 275 -3.19 -21.43 11.21
N TYR A 276 -4.27 -22.16 10.95
CA TYR A 276 -5.44 -22.24 11.84
C TYR A 276 -5.72 -23.69 12.24
N PRO A 277 -4.89 -24.30 13.11
CA PRO A 277 -5.02 -25.69 13.51
C PRO A 277 -6.32 -26.01 14.29
N SER A 278 -7.06 -25.01 14.78
CA SER A 278 -8.42 -25.20 15.32
C SER A 278 -9.48 -25.50 14.25
N GLY A 279 -9.18 -25.20 12.99
CA GLY A 279 -10.12 -25.34 11.88
C GLY A 279 -11.22 -24.27 11.89
N GLY A 280 -12.34 -24.56 11.23
CA GLY A 280 -13.38 -23.55 10.99
C GLY A 280 -14.31 -23.93 9.85
N GLN A 281 -14.79 -22.93 9.12
CA GLN A 281 -15.56 -23.12 7.89
C GLN A 281 -14.65 -22.90 6.69
N MET A 282 -14.78 -23.74 5.67
CA MET A 282 -14.08 -23.61 4.40
C MET A 282 -15.13 -23.61 3.27
N SER A 283 -15.20 -22.54 2.50
CA SER A 283 -16.04 -22.47 1.30
C SER A 283 -15.15 -22.51 0.05
N VAL A 284 -15.51 -23.31 -0.94
CA VAL A 284 -14.87 -23.37 -2.26
C VAL A 284 -15.91 -23.00 -3.30
N VAL A 285 -15.73 -21.88 -3.98
CA VAL A 285 -16.69 -21.34 -4.95
C VAL A 285 -16.03 -21.18 -6.32
N GLY A 286 -16.58 -21.82 -7.33
CA GLY A 286 -16.13 -21.66 -8.72
C GLY A 286 -16.87 -20.54 -9.44
N HIS A 287 -16.17 -19.87 -10.36
CA HIS A 287 -16.73 -18.83 -11.23
C HIS A 287 -16.26 -19.00 -12.68
N THR A 288 -17.02 -18.46 -13.62
CA THR A 288 -16.71 -18.41 -15.06
C THR A 288 -16.78 -16.98 -15.60
N ASP A 289 -16.38 -16.80 -16.86
CA ASP A 289 -16.73 -15.63 -17.67
C ASP A 289 -18.12 -15.80 -18.31
N ASP A 290 -18.50 -14.86 -19.17
CA ASP A 290 -19.80 -14.77 -19.85
C ASP A 290 -19.83 -15.36 -21.27
N VAL A 291 -18.86 -16.22 -21.62
CA VAL A 291 -18.71 -16.70 -23.01
C VAL A 291 -19.74 -17.79 -23.36
N GLN A 292 -20.07 -18.65 -22.41
CA GLN A 292 -21.00 -19.78 -22.57
C GLN A 292 -22.35 -19.48 -21.92
N ASP A 293 -23.35 -20.33 -22.13
CA ASP A 293 -24.66 -20.14 -21.49
C ASP A 293 -24.63 -20.35 -19.97
N ASP A 294 -25.53 -19.66 -19.26
CA ASP A 294 -25.62 -19.66 -17.80
C ASP A 294 -25.63 -21.06 -17.19
N ALA A 295 -26.35 -22.01 -17.79
CA ALA A 295 -26.50 -23.36 -17.26
C ALA A 295 -25.20 -24.17 -17.43
N TYR A 296 -24.54 -24.04 -18.58
CA TYR A 296 -23.21 -24.60 -18.80
C TYR A 296 -22.19 -24.03 -17.81
N ASN A 297 -22.15 -22.70 -17.69
CA ASN A 297 -21.25 -21.97 -16.80
C ASN A 297 -21.44 -22.35 -15.34
N GLN A 298 -22.70 -22.46 -14.90
CA GLN A 298 -23.04 -22.95 -13.56
C GLN A 298 -22.45 -24.36 -13.33
N GLY A 299 -22.73 -25.30 -14.23
CA GLY A 299 -22.23 -26.67 -14.10
C GLY A 299 -20.70 -26.77 -14.13
N LEU A 300 -20.03 -26.02 -15.00
CA LEU A 300 -18.57 -26.00 -15.08
C LEU A 300 -17.95 -25.45 -13.79
N SER A 301 -18.50 -24.35 -13.29
CA SER A 301 -18.01 -23.71 -12.06
C SER A 301 -18.12 -24.63 -10.83
N GLU A 302 -19.21 -25.39 -10.72
CA GLU A 302 -19.41 -26.38 -9.66
C GLU A 302 -18.40 -27.53 -9.73
N ARG A 303 -18.17 -28.09 -10.93
CA ARG A 303 -17.19 -29.18 -11.11
C ARG A 303 -15.77 -28.72 -10.80
N ARG A 304 -15.38 -27.52 -11.22
CA ARG A 304 -14.09 -26.91 -10.88
C ARG A 304 -13.90 -26.77 -9.37
N ALA A 305 -14.91 -26.25 -8.67
CA ALA A 305 -14.89 -26.14 -7.22
C ALA A 305 -14.75 -27.51 -6.54
N GLN A 306 -15.43 -28.55 -7.04
CA GLN A 306 -15.32 -29.92 -6.56
C GLN A 306 -13.91 -30.50 -6.75
N SER A 307 -13.30 -30.32 -7.93
CA SER A 307 -11.93 -30.76 -8.22
C SER A 307 -10.92 -30.13 -7.25
N VAL A 308 -11.04 -28.82 -7.00
CA VAL A 308 -10.17 -28.12 -6.04
C VAL A 308 -10.37 -28.64 -4.63
N ALA A 309 -11.61 -28.78 -4.16
CA ALA A 309 -11.91 -29.29 -2.83
C ALA A 309 -11.39 -30.73 -2.63
N ALA A 310 -11.55 -31.60 -3.64
CA ALA A 310 -11.02 -32.96 -3.62
C ALA A 310 -9.49 -32.96 -3.56
N ARG A 311 -8.82 -32.06 -4.30
CA ARG A 311 -7.37 -31.98 -4.29
C ARG A 311 -6.83 -31.45 -2.96
N LEU A 312 -7.45 -30.43 -2.37
CA LEU A 312 -7.06 -29.91 -1.06
C LEU A 312 -7.16 -30.99 0.03
N LYS A 313 -8.20 -31.83 0.01
CA LYS A 313 -8.31 -33.00 0.92
C LYS A 313 -7.15 -33.99 0.78
N ALA A 314 -6.56 -34.12 -0.41
CA ALA A 314 -5.42 -34.99 -0.66
C ALA A 314 -4.09 -34.35 -0.23
N LEU A 315 -4.00 -33.02 -0.22
CA LEU A 315 -2.78 -32.27 0.10
C LEU A 315 -2.63 -31.96 1.60
N THR A 316 -3.73 -31.84 2.34
CA THR A 316 -3.69 -31.51 3.78
C THR A 316 -4.90 -32.08 4.53
N ASP A 317 -4.75 -32.26 5.85
CA ASP A 317 -5.86 -32.64 6.71
C ASP A 317 -6.88 -31.49 6.81
N LEU A 318 -8.14 -31.81 6.50
CA LEU A 318 -9.27 -30.90 6.56
C LEU A 318 -10.34 -31.37 7.56
N SER A 319 -10.03 -32.32 8.43
CA SER A 319 -10.97 -32.90 9.41
C SER A 319 -11.64 -31.86 10.32
N LYS A 320 -10.94 -30.77 10.61
CA LYS A 320 -11.42 -29.65 11.44
C LYS A 320 -12.12 -28.55 10.64
N TRP A 321 -12.18 -28.66 9.32
CA TRP A 321 -12.81 -27.67 8.44
C TRP A 321 -14.16 -28.19 7.93
N LYS A 322 -15.23 -27.47 8.26
CA LYS A 322 -16.56 -27.71 7.70
C LYS A 322 -16.59 -27.15 6.28
N GLN A 323 -16.66 -28.04 5.30
CA GLN A 323 -16.48 -27.69 3.89
C GLN A 323 -17.83 -27.46 3.20
N SER A 324 -17.91 -26.38 2.43
CA SER A 324 -18.98 -26.09 1.48
C SER A 324 -18.37 -25.92 0.09
N VAL A 325 -18.99 -26.51 -0.93
CA VAL A 325 -18.52 -26.44 -2.32
C VAL A 325 -19.70 -26.02 -3.18
N SER A 326 -19.54 -24.95 -3.95
CA SER A 326 -20.58 -24.46 -4.87
C SER A 326 -19.99 -23.80 -6.11
N GLY A 327 -20.83 -23.54 -7.09
CA GLY A 327 -20.49 -22.74 -8.27
C GLY A 327 -21.42 -21.54 -8.39
N LYS A 328 -20.95 -20.49 -9.06
CA LYS A 328 -21.72 -19.27 -9.34
C LYS A 328 -21.85 -18.98 -10.83
N GLY A 329 -21.28 -19.82 -11.69
CA GLY A 329 -21.16 -19.52 -13.12
C GLY A 329 -20.63 -18.10 -13.34
N GLU A 330 -21.31 -17.36 -14.21
CA GLU A 330 -21.00 -15.97 -14.54
C GLU A 330 -21.71 -14.93 -13.65
N SER A 331 -22.57 -15.37 -12.72
CA SER A 331 -23.50 -14.47 -12.01
C SER A 331 -22.85 -13.54 -10.99
N ALA A 332 -21.55 -13.73 -10.72
CA ALA A 332 -20.76 -12.96 -9.76
C ALA A 332 -19.39 -12.62 -10.37
N PRO A 333 -19.36 -11.78 -11.43
CA PRO A 333 -18.13 -11.36 -12.06
C PRO A 333 -17.36 -10.43 -11.11
N ARG A 334 -16.04 -10.59 -11.07
CA ARG A 334 -15.13 -9.75 -10.29
C ARG A 334 -14.85 -8.42 -10.99
N VAL A 335 -14.82 -8.45 -12.33
CA VAL A 335 -14.67 -7.30 -13.22
C VAL A 335 -15.67 -7.41 -14.37
N SER A 336 -15.97 -6.31 -15.06
CA SER A 336 -16.83 -6.33 -16.26
C SER A 336 -16.27 -7.27 -17.33
N ASN A 337 -17.07 -8.13 -17.95
CA ASN A 337 -16.61 -9.02 -19.04
C ASN A 337 -16.38 -8.29 -20.39
N ASP A 338 -15.90 -7.04 -20.37
CA ASP A 338 -15.75 -6.20 -21.56
C ASP A 338 -14.46 -6.47 -22.37
N SER A 339 -13.52 -7.22 -21.81
CA SER A 339 -12.23 -7.56 -22.42
C SER A 339 -11.81 -9.00 -22.11
N ASP A 340 -10.89 -9.55 -22.91
CA ASP A 340 -10.37 -10.90 -22.67
C ASP A 340 -9.58 -10.97 -21.37
N GLU A 341 -8.84 -9.91 -21.04
CA GLU A 341 -8.12 -9.75 -19.78
C GLU A 341 -9.07 -9.78 -18.58
N HIS A 342 -10.24 -9.13 -18.68
CA HIS A 342 -11.23 -9.16 -17.61
C HIS A 342 -11.93 -10.52 -17.50
N ARG A 343 -12.27 -11.15 -18.62
CA ARG A 343 -12.82 -12.51 -18.65
C ARG A 343 -11.86 -13.50 -17.96
N GLN A 344 -10.55 -13.35 -18.18
CA GLN A 344 -9.53 -14.15 -17.49
C GLN A 344 -9.56 -13.97 -15.97
N ILE A 345 -9.72 -12.76 -15.47
CA ILE A 345 -9.85 -12.48 -14.03
C ILE A 345 -11.11 -13.15 -13.45
N ASN A 346 -12.20 -13.20 -14.23
CA ASN A 346 -13.47 -13.78 -13.79
C ASN A 346 -13.43 -15.31 -13.70
N ARG A 347 -12.67 -15.98 -14.56
CA ARG A 347 -12.40 -17.44 -14.49
C ARG A 347 -11.51 -17.76 -13.29
N ARG A 348 -12.12 -18.08 -12.14
CA ARG A 348 -11.41 -18.29 -10.88
C ARG A 348 -12.12 -19.27 -9.96
N VAL A 349 -11.39 -19.73 -8.94
CA VAL A 349 -11.96 -20.41 -7.77
C VAL A 349 -11.59 -19.63 -6.53
N GLU A 350 -12.58 -19.29 -5.71
CA GLU A 350 -12.39 -18.61 -4.42
C GLU A 350 -12.47 -19.63 -3.29
N ILE A 351 -11.45 -19.68 -2.45
CA ILE A 351 -11.38 -20.50 -1.25
C ILE A 351 -11.40 -19.58 -0.03
N THR A 352 -12.53 -19.53 0.67
CA THR A 352 -12.67 -18.73 1.89
C THR A 352 -12.55 -19.61 3.13
N LEU A 353 -11.56 -19.29 3.97
CA LEU A 353 -11.36 -19.86 5.29
C LEU A 353 -11.94 -18.90 6.33
N THR A 354 -12.87 -19.35 7.15
CA THR A 354 -13.38 -18.64 8.33
C THR A 354 -12.98 -19.44 9.57
N PRO A 355 -11.81 -19.14 10.17
CA PRO A 355 -11.29 -19.87 11.32
C PRO A 355 -12.22 -19.75 12.53
N SER A 356 -12.27 -20.80 13.36
CA SER A 356 -12.96 -20.74 14.66
C SER A 356 -12.19 -19.86 15.65
N ASN A 357 -10.87 -19.75 15.47
CA ASN A 357 -9.99 -18.87 16.22
C ASN A 357 -9.09 -18.08 15.25
N PRO A 358 -9.50 -16.86 14.83
CA PRO A 358 -8.73 -16.03 13.89
C PRO A 358 -7.35 -15.61 14.40
N ASP A 359 -7.12 -15.66 15.72
CA ASP A 359 -5.87 -15.22 16.32
C ASP A 359 -4.73 -16.27 16.19
N GLU A 360 -5.02 -17.52 15.81
CA GLU A 360 -4.01 -18.59 15.69
C GLU A 360 -2.97 -18.33 14.60
N ALA A 361 -3.38 -17.68 13.50
CA ALA A 361 -2.43 -17.28 12.47
C ALA A 361 -1.39 -16.27 12.96
N ASN A 362 -1.60 -15.65 14.13
CA ASN A 362 -0.63 -14.73 14.73
C ASN A 362 0.41 -15.47 15.61
N ALA A 363 0.19 -16.74 15.99
CA ALA A 363 1.10 -17.51 16.85
C ALA A 363 1.98 -18.50 16.07
N ALA A 364 1.57 -18.91 14.87
CA ALA A 364 2.36 -19.75 13.99
C ALA A 364 3.39 -18.88 13.25
N GLY A 365 4.59 -18.74 13.81
CA GLY A 365 5.70 -17.99 13.23
C GLY A 365 5.93 -18.32 11.75
N THR A 366 6.10 -17.27 10.95
CA THR A 366 6.33 -17.30 9.50
C THR A 366 7.69 -17.90 9.19
N SER A 367 7.74 -19.22 9.04
CA SER A 367 8.85 -19.92 8.39
C SER A 367 8.33 -20.54 7.10
N SER A 368 8.40 -19.76 6.02
CA SER A 368 8.35 -20.32 4.66
C SER A 368 9.59 -19.85 3.93
N SER A 369 10.62 -20.70 3.89
CA SER A 369 11.78 -20.47 3.05
C SER A 369 11.41 -20.81 1.61
N ALA A 370 11.26 -19.79 0.76
CA ALA A 370 11.16 -19.99 -0.68
C ALA A 370 12.43 -19.46 -1.37
N ALA A 371 13.10 -20.35 -2.10
CA ALA A 371 14.29 -20.08 -2.89
C ALA A 371 14.02 -19.04 -4.00
N PRO A 372 15.03 -18.26 -4.43
CA PRO A 372 14.83 -17.21 -5.43
C PRO A 372 14.61 -17.87 -6.79
N SER A 373 13.48 -17.57 -7.44
CA SER A 373 13.28 -17.91 -8.85
C SER A 373 13.01 -16.63 -9.62
N ALA A 374 13.90 -16.39 -10.57
CA ALA A 374 14.00 -15.20 -11.39
C ALA A 374 12.78 -15.01 -12.29
N GLU A 375 12.22 -13.81 -12.27
CA GLU A 375 11.17 -13.39 -13.19
C GLU A 375 11.81 -12.89 -14.49
N ALA A 376 11.36 -13.44 -15.62
CA ALA A 376 11.86 -13.12 -16.94
C ALA A 376 11.08 -11.94 -17.57
N SER A 377 11.86 -10.96 -18.05
CA SER A 377 11.62 -10.15 -19.25
C SER A 377 10.46 -9.14 -19.25
N GLN A 378 10.70 -7.95 -18.69
CA GLN A 378 10.19 -6.67 -19.21
C GLN A 378 11.35 -5.66 -19.23
N ALA A 379 11.23 -4.56 -19.99
CA ALA A 379 12.25 -3.51 -20.11
C ALA A 379 12.92 -3.19 -18.77
N ALA A 380 14.24 -2.94 -18.77
CA ALA A 380 15.05 -2.79 -17.57
C ALA A 380 14.36 -1.89 -16.53
N VAL A 381 13.76 -2.50 -15.51
CA VAL A 381 13.13 -1.79 -14.40
C VAL A 381 14.24 -1.01 -13.70
N PRO A 382 14.12 0.33 -13.53
CA PRO A 382 15.08 1.09 -12.74
C PRO A 382 15.23 0.42 -11.38
N THR A 383 16.41 -0.12 -11.11
CA THR A 383 16.70 -0.88 -9.90
C THR A 383 17.84 -0.26 -9.12
N GLY A 384 17.64 -0.10 -7.81
CA GLY A 384 18.64 0.37 -6.86
C GLY A 384 18.61 -0.42 -5.56
N LYS A 385 19.37 0.05 -4.56
CA LYS A 385 19.41 -0.53 -3.21
C LYS A 385 18.88 0.47 -2.20
N GLY A 386 18.01 0.04 -1.28
CA GLY A 386 17.38 0.84 -0.22
C GLY A 386 17.73 2.33 -0.20
N SER A 387 18.68 2.72 0.65
CA SER A 387 19.11 4.11 0.87
C SER A 387 19.95 4.70 -0.26
N GLU A 388 20.62 3.88 -1.07
CA GLU A 388 21.32 4.34 -2.29
C GLU A 388 20.33 4.82 -3.35
N GLY A 389 19.11 4.25 -3.33
CA GLY A 389 18.01 4.65 -4.19
C GLY A 389 18.22 4.31 -5.66
N VAL A 390 17.31 4.84 -6.49
CA VAL A 390 17.34 4.74 -7.94
C VAL A 390 16.74 5.98 -8.58
N ASP A 391 17.29 6.38 -9.72
CA ASP A 391 16.75 7.47 -10.51
C ASP A 391 15.62 6.98 -11.42
N VAL A 392 14.50 7.69 -11.39
CA VAL A 392 13.30 7.45 -12.20
C VAL A 392 12.87 8.75 -12.89
N THR A 393 11.88 8.65 -13.78
CA THR A 393 11.33 9.81 -14.49
C THR A 393 9.86 9.98 -14.14
N ILE A 394 9.47 11.18 -13.69
CA ILE A 394 8.08 11.59 -13.48
C ILE A 394 7.88 12.88 -14.26
N ASP A 395 6.85 12.92 -15.14
CA ASP A 395 6.55 14.09 -16.00
C ASP A 395 7.78 14.59 -16.78
N ASP A 396 8.54 13.66 -17.37
CA ASP A 396 9.80 13.91 -18.10
C ASP A 396 10.94 14.54 -17.26
N LYS A 397 10.81 14.52 -15.93
CA LYS A 397 11.80 15.06 -14.99
C LYS A 397 12.42 13.95 -14.15
N LYS A 398 13.73 14.06 -13.91
CA LYS A 398 14.48 13.12 -13.10
C LYS A 398 14.09 13.26 -11.62
N VAL A 399 13.75 12.14 -10.99
CA VAL A 399 13.42 12.04 -9.56
C VAL A 399 14.21 10.88 -8.98
N HIS A 400 14.82 11.09 -7.82
CA HIS A 400 15.53 10.06 -7.08
C HIS A 400 14.60 9.42 -6.05
N LEU A 401 14.37 8.12 -6.16
CA LEU A 401 13.54 7.30 -5.28
C LEU A 401 14.45 6.52 -4.31
N SER A 402 14.19 6.58 -3.01
CA SER A 402 14.95 5.82 -2.00
C SER A 402 14.08 5.40 -0.81
N ILE A 403 14.56 4.43 -0.03
CA ILE A 403 13.98 4.05 1.27
C ILE A 403 15.10 3.53 2.17
N ASP A 404 15.30 4.14 3.33
CA ASP A 404 16.46 3.82 4.16
C ASP A 404 16.36 2.43 4.81
N HIS A 405 15.24 2.17 5.48
CA HIS A 405 14.91 0.92 6.15
C HIS A 405 13.39 0.79 6.31
N VAL A 406 12.94 -0.38 6.76
CA VAL A 406 11.59 -0.59 7.29
C VAL A 406 11.67 -1.09 8.72
N ILE A 407 10.70 -0.71 9.55
CA ILE A 407 10.64 -1.05 10.96
C ILE A 407 9.57 -2.12 11.15
N ARG A 408 9.96 -3.26 11.72
CA ARG A 408 9.07 -4.34 12.14
C ARG A 408 8.39 -3.97 13.45
N VAL A 409 7.06 -4.04 13.44
CA VAL A 409 6.20 -3.89 14.62
C VAL A 409 5.16 -4.99 14.60
N GLY A 410 5.38 -6.00 15.45
CA GLY A 410 4.53 -7.20 15.47
C GLY A 410 4.57 -7.92 14.13
N LYS A 411 3.43 -7.95 13.42
CA LYS A 411 3.27 -8.64 12.13
C LYS A 411 3.24 -7.69 10.92
N TYR A 412 3.71 -6.47 11.11
CA TYR A 412 3.70 -5.42 10.08
C TYR A 412 5.09 -4.79 9.95
N LEU A 413 5.33 -4.21 8.79
CA LEU A 413 6.49 -3.39 8.48
C LEU A 413 6.00 -1.97 8.20
N ALA A 414 6.63 -0.97 8.81
CA ALA A 414 6.37 0.44 8.54
C ALA A 414 7.62 1.06 7.91
N GLY A 415 7.44 1.83 6.83
CA GLY A 415 8.54 2.49 6.14
C GLY A 415 8.12 3.85 5.58
N THR A 416 9.10 4.58 5.05
CA THR A 416 8.84 5.86 4.39
C THR A 416 9.70 5.96 3.13
N VAL A 417 9.02 5.96 1.98
CA VAL A 417 9.66 6.15 0.68
C VAL A 417 9.92 7.63 0.46
N LEU A 418 11.11 7.95 -0.05
CA LEU A 418 11.56 9.31 -0.31
C LEU A 418 11.68 9.58 -1.81
N LEU A 419 11.17 10.72 -2.24
CA LEU A 419 11.31 11.24 -3.61
C LEU A 419 12.01 12.59 -3.56
N LYS A 420 13.12 12.73 -4.27
CA LYS A 420 13.88 13.97 -4.34
C LYS A 420 14.14 14.38 -5.77
N ALA A 421 14.03 15.68 -6.07
CA ALA A 421 14.36 16.23 -7.37
C ALA A 421 15.14 17.55 -7.22
N ASP A 422 15.99 17.86 -8.20
CA ASP A 422 16.72 19.13 -8.23
C ASP A 422 15.87 20.30 -8.78
N GLN A 423 14.64 20.01 -9.19
CA GLN A 423 13.67 20.95 -9.75
C GLN A 423 12.24 20.55 -9.35
N ASP A 424 11.30 21.48 -9.43
CA ASP A 424 9.88 21.20 -9.18
C ASP A 424 9.34 20.19 -10.20
N VAL A 425 8.69 19.12 -9.72
CA VAL A 425 8.11 18.05 -10.54
C VAL A 425 6.61 17.93 -10.28
N PRO A 426 5.75 18.25 -11.27
CA PRO A 426 4.32 18.00 -11.18
C PRO A 426 4.03 16.51 -11.02
N VAL A 427 3.20 16.15 -10.05
CA VAL A 427 2.78 14.75 -9.85
C VAL A 427 1.33 14.60 -10.31
N LYS A 428 1.13 13.91 -11.43
CA LYS A 428 -0.20 13.64 -11.99
C LYS A 428 -0.93 12.54 -11.18
N PRO A 429 -2.28 12.57 -11.11
CA PRO A 429 -3.05 11.45 -10.59
C PRO A 429 -2.66 10.14 -11.30
N GLY A 430 -2.63 9.04 -10.56
CA GLY A 430 -2.29 7.72 -11.10
C GLY A 430 -0.81 7.35 -11.10
N VAL A 431 0.12 8.28 -10.87
CA VAL A 431 1.57 7.96 -10.80
C VAL A 431 1.87 6.89 -9.74
N PHE A 432 1.16 6.92 -8.62
CA PHE A 432 1.31 5.94 -7.52
C PHE A 432 0.14 4.95 -7.44
N ALA A 433 -0.58 4.77 -8.54
CA ALA A 433 -1.69 3.83 -8.60
C ALA A 433 -1.21 2.40 -8.85
N LEU A 434 -1.83 1.42 -8.19
CA LEU A 434 -1.64 0.02 -8.58
C LEU A 434 -2.08 -0.19 -10.04
N PRO A 435 -1.45 -1.09 -10.79
CA PRO A 435 -2.01 -1.60 -12.03
C PRO A 435 -3.45 -2.08 -11.87
N TYR A 436 -4.29 -1.88 -12.89
CA TYR A 436 -5.73 -2.22 -12.85
C TYR A 436 -6.00 -3.65 -12.34
N LYS A 437 -5.24 -4.63 -12.85
CA LYS A 437 -5.31 -6.04 -12.40
C LYS A 437 -5.15 -6.25 -10.89
N PHE A 438 -4.49 -5.31 -10.20
CA PHE A 438 -4.26 -5.35 -8.76
C PHE A 438 -5.19 -4.41 -7.99
N GLN A 439 -5.70 -3.34 -8.60
CA GLN A 439 -6.64 -2.41 -7.94
C GLN A 439 -7.89 -3.13 -7.42
N GLU A 440 -8.43 -4.07 -8.20
CA GLU A 440 -9.63 -4.86 -7.87
C GLU A 440 -9.44 -5.82 -6.68
N LEU A 441 -8.21 -5.98 -6.18
CA LEU A 441 -7.99 -6.70 -4.92
C LEU A 441 -8.48 -5.90 -3.72
N ARG A 442 -8.36 -4.57 -3.77
CA ARG A 442 -8.50 -3.73 -2.58
C ARG A 442 -9.13 -2.37 -2.85
N TRP A 443 -8.62 -1.60 -3.82
CA TRP A 443 -8.99 -0.19 -4.01
C TRP A 443 -9.34 0.13 -5.47
N PRO A 444 -10.54 -0.22 -5.95
CA PRO A 444 -10.90 -0.07 -7.36
C PRO A 444 -11.10 1.40 -7.82
N SER A 445 -10.77 2.43 -7.02
CA SER A 445 -11.10 3.83 -7.39
C SER A 445 -10.20 4.94 -6.80
N LEU A 446 -9.11 4.62 -6.09
CA LEU A 446 -8.34 5.63 -5.35
C LEU A 446 -7.27 6.36 -6.18
N VAL A 447 -7.58 6.94 -7.35
CA VAL A 447 -6.57 7.46 -8.33
C VAL A 447 -5.61 8.56 -7.85
N HIS A 448 -5.80 9.11 -6.64
CA HIS A 448 -5.03 10.23 -6.11
C HIS A 448 -4.08 9.87 -4.96
N GLY A 449 -4.26 8.69 -4.35
CA GLY A 449 -3.42 8.24 -3.26
C GLY A 449 -2.13 7.57 -3.71
N VAL A 450 -1.38 7.09 -2.73
CA VAL A 450 -0.24 6.18 -2.90
C VAL A 450 -0.70 4.79 -2.51
N TYR A 451 -0.61 3.84 -3.44
CA TYR A 451 -1.02 2.46 -3.16
C TYR A 451 -0.24 1.42 -3.98
N ASN A 452 0.75 1.85 -4.79
CA ASN A 452 1.58 0.98 -5.62
C ASN A 452 2.90 0.58 -4.96
N PHE A 453 3.09 0.86 -3.68
CA PHE A 453 4.29 0.41 -3.00
C PHE A 453 4.07 -1.00 -2.51
N THR A 454 4.71 -1.98 -3.14
CA THR A 454 4.55 -3.38 -2.76
C THR A 454 5.87 -3.99 -2.35
N LEU A 455 5.87 -4.91 -1.40
CA LEU A 455 7.07 -5.67 -1.06
C LEU A 455 7.10 -6.99 -1.82
N LEU A 456 8.27 -7.41 -2.28
CA LEU A 456 8.53 -8.72 -2.85
C LEU A 456 9.38 -9.55 -1.91
N SER A 457 8.92 -10.77 -1.61
CA SER A 457 9.66 -11.77 -0.85
C SER A 457 9.15 -13.16 -1.24
N GLY A 458 10.07 -14.11 -1.46
CA GLY A 458 9.74 -15.51 -1.74
C GLY A 458 8.78 -15.73 -2.94
N GLY A 459 8.83 -14.90 -3.97
CA GLY A 459 7.88 -14.97 -5.09
C GLY A 459 6.45 -14.55 -4.73
N THR A 460 6.27 -13.81 -3.63
CA THR A 460 5.02 -13.22 -3.20
C THR A 460 5.14 -11.71 -3.16
N ARG A 461 4.12 -11.03 -3.65
CA ARG A 461 3.94 -9.59 -3.59
C ARG A 461 2.99 -9.25 -2.45
N TYR A 462 3.45 -8.41 -1.52
CA TYR A 462 2.69 -7.93 -0.37
C TYR A 462 2.22 -6.50 -0.67
N LEU A 463 0.90 -6.31 -0.65
CA LEU A 463 0.30 -4.98 -0.84
C LEU A 463 0.33 -4.18 0.46
N GLU A 464 0.21 -2.86 0.33
CA GLU A 464 0.00 -1.97 1.49
C GLU A 464 -1.22 -2.41 2.31
N ALA A 465 -1.13 -2.19 3.62
CA ALA A 465 -2.21 -2.49 4.54
C ALA A 465 -3.34 -1.44 4.42
N ASP A 466 -4.57 -1.87 4.69
CA ASP A 466 -5.73 -0.98 4.85
C ASP A 466 -6.58 -1.41 6.04
N HIS A 467 -7.69 -0.71 6.23
CA HIS A 467 -8.78 -1.13 7.10
C HIS A 467 -10.11 -0.76 6.45
N ALA A 468 -11.18 -1.47 6.83
CA ALA A 468 -12.53 -1.20 6.35
C ALA A 468 -13.39 -0.55 7.46
N SER A 469 -14.28 0.38 7.08
CA SER A 469 -15.38 0.82 7.94
C SER A 469 -16.40 -0.30 8.15
N ARG A 470 -17.35 -0.07 9.06
CA ARG A 470 -18.48 -1.00 9.27
C ARG A 470 -19.36 -1.16 8.02
N ASP A 471 -19.38 -0.14 7.15
CA ASP A 471 -20.15 -0.14 5.91
C ASP A 471 -19.37 -0.74 4.72
N GLY A 472 -18.12 -1.15 4.95
CA GLY A 472 -17.26 -1.79 3.95
C GLY A 472 -16.38 -0.83 3.15
N ASP A 473 -16.43 0.48 3.44
CA ASP A 473 -15.53 1.46 2.82
C ASP A 473 -14.09 1.19 3.25
N ARG A 474 -13.15 1.14 2.29
CA ARG A 474 -11.74 0.84 2.57
C ARG A 474 -10.89 2.09 2.63
N PHE A 475 -9.99 2.12 3.61
CA PHE A 475 -9.09 3.23 3.90
C PHE A 475 -7.65 2.71 3.93
N PRO A 476 -6.83 2.98 2.88
CA PRO A 476 -5.41 2.67 2.89
C PRO A 476 -4.70 3.29 4.09
N ILE A 477 -3.68 2.58 4.61
CA ILE A 477 -2.70 3.14 5.54
C ILE A 477 -1.56 3.72 4.69
N ALA A 478 -1.89 4.76 3.93
CA ALA A 478 -1.04 5.40 2.95
C ALA A 478 -1.45 6.87 2.77
N ASN A 479 -0.67 7.62 1.99
CA ASN A 479 -1.05 8.97 1.57
C ASN A 479 -2.33 8.91 0.70
N SER A 480 -3.35 9.68 1.07
CA SER A 480 -4.61 9.81 0.31
C SER A 480 -4.50 10.75 -0.90
N VAL A 481 -3.48 11.60 -0.88
CA VAL A 481 -3.15 12.60 -1.90
C VAL A 481 -1.64 12.73 -2.00
N VAL A 482 -1.15 13.02 -3.20
CA VAL A 482 0.25 13.36 -3.46
C VAL A 482 0.31 14.76 -4.06
N ASN A 483 1.18 15.60 -3.51
CA ASN A 483 1.45 16.95 -4.03
C ASN A 483 2.61 16.93 -5.03
N ASP A 484 2.92 18.09 -5.62
CA ASP A 484 4.10 18.23 -6.47
C ASP A 484 5.40 18.12 -5.65
N ILE A 485 6.42 17.51 -6.25
CA ILE A 485 7.76 17.44 -5.64
C ILE A 485 8.41 18.81 -5.77
N LYS A 486 8.95 19.35 -4.67
CA LYS A 486 9.67 20.62 -4.66
C LYS A 486 11.18 20.42 -4.80
N ALA A 487 11.83 21.33 -5.50
CA ALA A 487 13.27 21.29 -5.72
C ALA A 487 14.04 21.24 -4.39
N GLY A 488 14.95 20.27 -4.24
CA GLY A 488 15.81 20.10 -3.07
C GLY A 488 15.13 19.50 -1.84
N GLU A 489 13.80 19.38 -1.83
CA GLU A 489 13.01 18.74 -0.78
C GLU A 489 12.88 17.23 -1.03
N ALA A 490 12.99 16.43 0.04
CA ALA A 490 12.64 15.02 -0.01
C ALA A 490 11.16 14.87 0.39
N MET A 491 10.29 14.66 -0.60
CA MET A 491 8.90 14.30 -0.36
C MET A 491 8.86 12.92 0.31
N ARG A 492 8.07 12.80 1.39
CA ARG A 492 7.99 11.59 2.22
C ARG A 492 6.65 10.90 2.01
N LEU A 493 6.67 9.62 1.68
CA LEU A 493 5.49 8.80 1.45
C LEU A 493 5.53 7.58 2.38
N PRO A 494 4.98 7.71 3.61
CA PRO A 494 4.88 6.59 4.54
C PRO A 494 3.93 5.51 4.03
N ALA A 495 4.25 4.27 4.39
CA ALA A 495 3.46 3.10 4.03
C ALA A 495 3.63 1.99 5.09
N VAL A 496 2.62 1.13 5.19
CA VAL A 496 2.60 -0.03 6.09
C VAL A 496 2.28 -1.28 5.29
N TRP A 497 3.03 -2.35 5.52
CA TRP A 497 2.86 -3.65 4.88
C TRP A 497 2.68 -4.75 5.93
N PRO A 498 2.08 -5.91 5.59
CA PRO A 498 2.32 -7.14 6.34
C PRO A 498 3.82 -7.46 6.37
N ASP A 499 4.28 -8.05 7.47
CA ASP A 499 5.65 -8.55 7.59
C ASP A 499 5.89 -9.75 6.67
N THR A 500 7.01 -9.70 5.95
CA THR A 500 7.48 -10.76 5.07
C THR A 500 8.16 -11.88 5.86
N GLY A 501 8.62 -11.59 7.09
CA GLY A 501 9.41 -12.50 7.92
C GLY A 501 10.90 -12.54 7.56
N GLU A 502 11.35 -11.68 6.66
CA GLU A 502 12.75 -11.58 6.23
C GLU A 502 13.46 -10.40 6.90
N ASP A 503 14.78 -10.48 7.05
CA ASP A 503 15.60 -9.37 7.61
C ASP A 503 15.92 -8.28 6.57
N THR A 504 15.60 -8.55 5.30
CA THR A 504 15.69 -7.60 4.20
C THR A 504 14.48 -7.75 3.30
N VAL A 505 14.00 -6.65 2.72
CA VAL A 505 12.87 -6.67 1.77
C VAL A 505 13.24 -5.98 0.46
N THR A 506 12.47 -6.31 -0.59
CA THR A 506 12.53 -5.60 -1.87
C THR A 506 11.25 -4.80 -2.07
N LEU A 507 11.35 -3.48 -2.20
CA LEU A 507 10.25 -2.64 -2.64
C LEU A 507 10.16 -2.72 -4.18
N ASP A 508 8.96 -2.99 -4.68
CA ASP A 508 8.65 -3.07 -6.10
C ASP A 508 7.41 -2.24 -6.38
N LEU A 509 7.53 -1.34 -7.36
CA LEU A 509 6.44 -0.55 -7.89
C LEU A 509 5.98 -1.22 -9.19
N PRO A 510 4.89 -2.00 -9.17
CA PRO A 510 4.51 -2.81 -10.32
C PRO A 510 4.08 -1.95 -11.51
N HIS A 511 4.59 -2.31 -12.67
CA HIS A 511 4.15 -1.76 -13.95
C HIS A 511 2.87 -2.44 -14.46
N GLY A 512 2.03 -1.70 -15.19
CA GLY A 512 0.87 -2.25 -15.87
C GLY A 512 0.31 -1.30 -16.92
N GLY A 513 -0.17 -1.86 -18.04
CA GLY A 513 -0.85 -1.10 -19.07
C GLY A 513 -2.24 -0.63 -18.60
N ASN A 514 -2.64 0.57 -19.06
CA ASN A 514 -3.98 1.16 -18.90
C ASN A 514 -4.35 1.76 -17.53
N SER A 515 -3.44 2.38 -16.79
CA SER A 515 -3.87 3.40 -15.81
C SER A 515 -4.09 4.74 -16.52
N ASN A 516 -5.35 5.06 -16.78
CA ASN A 516 -5.77 6.43 -17.08
C ASN A 516 -5.86 7.18 -15.73
N PRO A 517 -5.19 8.33 -15.51
CA PRO A 517 -4.62 9.25 -16.50
C PRO A 517 -3.10 9.25 -16.70
N ALA A 518 -2.32 8.43 -15.98
CA ALA A 518 -0.88 8.29 -16.21
C ALA A 518 -0.42 6.85 -15.92
N PRO A 519 0.55 6.29 -16.68
CA PRO A 519 1.14 4.99 -16.37
C PRO A 519 1.79 5.04 -14.98
N PRO A 520 1.69 3.98 -14.17
CA PRO A 520 2.23 4.02 -12.82
C PRO A 520 3.76 4.09 -12.89
N LEU A 521 4.34 4.74 -11.88
CA LEU A 521 5.79 4.75 -11.70
C LEU A 521 6.29 3.29 -11.57
N ASN A 522 7.36 2.97 -12.27
CA ASN A 522 7.98 1.65 -12.25
C ASN A 522 9.42 1.76 -11.73
N ALA A 523 9.70 1.05 -10.63
CA ALA A 523 11.01 1.03 -9.99
C ALA A 523 11.12 -0.15 -9.03
N ARG A 524 12.36 -0.50 -8.69
CA ARG A 524 12.68 -1.52 -7.68
C ARG A 524 13.80 -1.05 -6.76
N LEU A 525 13.60 -1.20 -5.46
CA LEU A 525 14.65 -1.01 -4.45
C LEU A 525 14.86 -2.33 -3.72
N THR A 526 16.06 -2.88 -3.85
CA THR A 526 16.49 -4.15 -3.26
C THR A 526 17.24 -3.92 -1.96
N ASP A 527 17.50 -5.00 -1.21
CA ASP A 527 18.36 -4.99 -0.02
C ASP A 527 17.95 -3.95 1.05
N ILE A 528 16.65 -3.68 1.21
CA ILE A 528 16.15 -2.75 2.21
C ILE A 528 16.21 -3.44 3.57
N PRO A 529 16.97 -2.93 4.55
CA PRO A 529 17.09 -3.57 5.86
C PRO A 529 15.78 -3.48 6.65
N VAL A 530 15.45 -4.55 7.36
CA VAL A 530 14.37 -4.58 8.37
C VAL A 530 14.99 -4.40 9.75
N THR A 531 14.49 -3.42 10.51
CA THR A 531 14.89 -3.17 11.90
C THR A 531 13.73 -3.45 12.85
N GLU A 532 14.01 -3.76 14.11
CA GLU A 532 12.95 -3.90 15.12
C GLU A 532 12.63 -2.54 15.75
N ALA A 533 11.35 -2.30 16.08
CA ALA A 533 10.90 -1.12 16.80
C ALA A 533 11.38 -1.08 18.26
#